data_AF-A0A662HWW4-F1
#
_entry.id   AF-A0A662HWW4-F1
#
_cell.length_a   1.000
_cell.length_b   1.000
_cell.length_c   1.000
_cell.angle_alpha   90.00
_cell.angle_beta   90.00
_cell.angle_gamma   90.00
#
_symmetry.space_group_name_H-M   'P 1'
#
loop_
_entity.id
_entity.type
_entity.pdbx_description
1 polymer ?
#
loop_
_entity_poly.entity_id
_entity_poly.type
_entity_poly.pdbx_seq_one_letter_code
_entity_poly.pdbx_strand_id
1 'polypeptide(L)'
;MKQVVYWDLEKNIPLLQRKPRKLTQIVAESDLRPLFSAEFSRLKHYVYKKYGSCSKSLLPRGVALVSQVKDYLDDMKSVYADGGLLCQFYFNPVELKWHVRLSKIGALKAVRDKVISYGYIWKNSISKGVYRLDDFEKKFTGGVSNEFAVLSPEGKILGLGLIEGSKVVIIKKWAKPPSEALEEKSTWRDFVEENYTEIEHKFFESLNILIKFYKKKKNRRKFIVTFSGGKDSSVVLSLAMEAKIDCEVLFNNTGVEHIETLSFVKVLANKLGAPLKTIEAPADFFKKVAEKGPPARDYRWCTDYLKILPSQKYFAKYSHVVNVVGLRRVESSSRSRLGYVFRQSEKPDVIGLAPILKWTGIHVWLYIATRNLPYNPLYLAGFERIGCFMCPSANLSELDFTRKVHSELWELWENVLQEVASRLQLNNNWSKYCLWRWKGLAVKKRELCKAIGDMSLYIEYDYNKVLV
;
A
#
# COMPACT_ATOMS: atom_id res chain seq x y z
N MET A 1 -6.76 1.28 -11.39
CA MET A 1 -7.99 2.08 -11.61
C MET A 1 -7.90 3.26 -10.68
N LYS A 2 -8.23 4.46 -11.17
CA LYS A 2 -8.33 5.64 -10.30
C LYS A 2 -9.54 5.45 -9.37
N GLN A 3 -9.42 5.87 -8.12
CA GLN A 3 -10.52 5.82 -7.15
C GLN A 3 -11.02 7.24 -6.90
N VAL A 4 -12.34 7.41 -6.94
CA VAL A 4 -13.00 8.68 -6.64
C VAL A 4 -13.52 8.63 -5.21
N VAL A 5 -13.23 9.67 -4.43
CA VAL A 5 -13.78 9.91 -3.10
C VAL A 5 -14.20 11.38 -3.02
N TYR A 6 -15.29 11.66 -2.34
CA TYR A 6 -15.73 13.03 -2.07
C TYR A 6 -15.18 13.48 -0.72
N TRP A 7 -15.03 14.78 -0.51
CA TRP A 7 -14.60 15.32 0.77
C TRP A 7 -15.55 16.42 1.20
N ASP A 8 -16.16 16.24 2.37
CA ASP A 8 -17.02 17.23 3.00
C ASP A 8 -16.19 18.42 3.44
N LEU A 9 -16.47 19.59 2.87
CA LEU A 9 -15.69 20.81 3.16
C LEU A 9 -16.03 21.43 4.50
N GLU A 10 -17.21 21.15 5.05
CA GLU A 10 -17.63 21.67 6.35
C GLU A 10 -17.10 20.77 7.47
N LYS A 11 -17.20 19.45 7.31
CA LYS A 11 -16.77 18.50 8.34
C LYS A 11 -15.30 18.08 8.23
N ASN A 12 -14.62 18.41 7.13
CA ASN A 12 -13.30 17.88 6.78
C ASN A 12 -13.23 16.34 6.86
N ILE A 13 -14.22 15.66 6.26
CA ILE A 13 -14.34 14.19 6.30
C ILE A 13 -14.46 13.63 4.88
N PRO A 14 -13.74 12.54 4.54
CA PRO A 14 -13.95 11.83 3.29
C PRO A 14 -15.32 11.11 3.26
N LEU A 15 -15.93 11.04 2.10
CA LEU A 15 -17.20 10.38 1.84
C LEU A 15 -17.09 9.46 0.61
N LEU A 16 -17.50 8.20 0.78
CA LEU A 16 -17.48 7.20 -0.29
C LEU A 16 -18.62 7.38 -1.31
N GLN A 17 -19.67 8.09 -0.90
CA GLN A 17 -20.79 8.47 -1.74
C GLN A 17 -20.98 9.98 -1.72
N ARG A 18 -21.60 10.52 -2.78
CA ARG A 18 -21.94 11.94 -2.85
C ARG A 18 -23.12 12.22 -1.91
N LYS A 19 -23.01 13.27 -1.11
CA LYS A 19 -24.08 13.80 -0.24
C LYS A 19 -24.51 15.21 -0.70
N PRO A 20 -25.73 15.67 -0.39
CA PRO A 20 -26.21 17.02 -0.73
C PRO A 20 -25.58 18.09 0.19
N ARG A 21 -24.26 18.26 0.09
CA ARG A 21 -23.45 19.24 0.87
C ARG A 21 -22.36 19.85 -0.02
N LYS A 22 -21.61 20.82 0.50
CA LYS A 22 -20.46 21.40 -0.20
C LYS A 22 -19.30 20.39 -0.20
N LEU A 23 -19.04 19.77 -1.34
CA LEU A 23 -18.03 18.73 -1.50
C LEU A 23 -16.95 19.13 -2.50
N THR A 24 -15.73 18.65 -2.27
CA THR A 24 -14.71 18.56 -3.31
C THR A 24 -14.49 17.10 -3.72
N GLN A 25 -14.07 16.88 -4.96
CA GLN A 25 -13.80 15.55 -5.48
C GLN A 25 -12.30 15.29 -5.47
N ILE A 26 -11.90 14.16 -4.91
CA ILE A 26 -10.53 13.65 -4.94
C ILE A 26 -10.49 12.42 -5.84
N VAL A 27 -9.53 12.45 -6.76
CA VAL A 27 -9.23 11.33 -7.65
C VAL A 27 -7.87 10.79 -7.24
N ALA A 28 -7.86 9.64 -6.57
CA ALA A 28 -6.66 8.92 -6.21
C ALA A 28 -6.17 8.05 -7.37
N GLU A 29 -4.85 7.92 -7.49
CA GLU A 29 -4.21 7.16 -8.58
C GLU A 29 -4.35 5.64 -8.39
N SER A 30 -4.55 5.22 -7.15
CA SER A 30 -4.70 3.83 -6.76
C SER A 30 -5.67 3.66 -5.59
N ASP A 31 -5.74 2.45 -5.07
CA ASP A 31 -6.63 2.05 -3.99
C ASP A 31 -6.32 2.83 -2.69
N LEU A 32 -7.35 3.43 -2.10
CA LEU A 32 -7.22 4.23 -0.88
C LEU A 32 -7.31 3.38 0.37
N ARG A 33 -6.52 3.76 1.38
CA ARG A 33 -6.58 3.21 2.74
C ARG A 33 -6.27 4.29 3.78
N PRO A 34 -6.52 4.05 5.07
CA PRO A 34 -6.11 4.95 6.13
C PRO A 34 -4.60 5.13 6.17
N LEU A 35 -4.16 6.32 6.58
CA LEU A 35 -2.80 6.56 7.06
C LEU A 35 -2.65 5.98 8.48
N PHE A 36 -1.81 4.96 8.64
CA PHE A 36 -1.64 4.30 9.94
C PHE A 36 -0.65 5.04 10.85
N SER A 37 -0.65 4.69 12.14
CA SER A 37 0.08 5.38 13.19
C SER A 37 1.59 5.44 12.97
N ALA A 38 2.25 4.34 12.57
CA ALA A 38 3.68 4.37 12.30
C ALA A 38 4.00 5.20 11.04
N GLU A 39 3.15 5.15 10.01
CA GLU A 39 3.32 5.99 8.82
C GLU A 39 3.12 7.46 9.13
N PHE A 40 2.12 7.82 9.94
CA PHE A 40 1.93 9.19 10.42
C PHE A 40 3.13 9.66 11.26
N SER A 41 3.66 8.81 12.13
CA SER A 41 4.84 9.12 12.94
C SER A 41 6.07 9.36 12.07
N ARG A 42 6.28 8.53 11.04
CA ARG A 42 7.34 8.74 10.04
C ARG A 42 7.10 10.03 9.24
N LEU A 43 5.90 10.26 8.75
CA LEU A 43 5.55 11.50 8.04
C LEU A 43 5.86 12.73 8.91
N LYS A 44 5.42 12.73 10.17
CA LYS A 44 5.70 13.78 11.15
C LYS A 44 7.20 14.02 11.32
N HIS A 45 7.97 12.95 11.51
CA HIS A 45 9.43 13.04 11.63
C HIS A 45 10.06 13.74 10.42
N TYR A 46 9.73 13.31 9.20
CA TYR A 46 10.35 13.86 7.99
C TYR A 46 9.82 15.24 7.59
N VAL A 47 8.57 15.58 7.95
CA VAL A 47 8.06 16.95 7.84
C VAL A 47 8.86 17.88 8.76
N TYR A 48 9.01 17.54 10.04
CA TYR A 48 9.75 18.39 10.99
C TYR A 48 11.24 18.47 10.66
N LYS A 49 11.83 17.37 10.19
CA LYS A 49 13.22 17.36 9.75
C LYS A 49 13.45 18.31 8.56
N LYS A 50 12.50 18.41 7.63
CA LYS A 50 12.63 19.23 6.42
C LYS A 50 12.22 20.69 6.63
N TYR A 51 11.18 20.93 7.43
CA TYR A 51 10.51 22.22 7.53
C TYR A 51 10.55 22.85 8.94
N GLY A 52 11.24 22.22 9.88
CA GLY A 52 11.29 22.65 11.29
C GLY A 52 10.05 22.25 12.10
N SER A 53 10.13 22.34 13.43
CA SER A 53 9.06 21.93 14.35
C SER A 53 7.81 22.83 14.28
N CYS A 54 7.94 24.07 13.80
CA CYS A 54 6.82 25.00 13.59
C CYS A 54 5.88 24.56 12.44
N SER A 55 6.27 23.59 11.61
CA SER A 55 5.51 23.11 10.45
C SER A 55 4.36 22.14 10.78
N LYS A 56 3.81 22.18 12.01
CA LYS A 56 2.75 21.28 12.48
C LYS A 56 1.50 21.31 11.59
N SER A 57 1.19 22.43 10.95
CA SER A 57 0.05 22.57 10.04
C SER A 57 0.16 21.72 8.78
N LEU A 58 1.39 21.33 8.38
CA LEU A 58 1.67 20.50 7.21
C LEU A 58 1.34 19.02 7.46
N LEU A 59 0.96 18.66 8.67
CA LEU A 59 0.43 17.35 9.03
C LEU A 59 -1.09 17.33 8.85
N PRO A 60 -1.68 16.17 8.55
CA PRO A 60 -3.13 16.02 8.52
C PRO A 60 -3.77 16.48 9.85
N ARG A 61 -4.82 17.32 9.77
CA ARG A 61 -5.58 17.77 10.95
C ARG A 61 -6.74 16.87 11.30
N GLY A 62 -7.31 16.19 10.30
CA GLY A 62 -8.38 15.22 10.46
C GLY A 62 -8.03 13.86 9.87
N VAL A 63 -9.04 13.16 9.38
CA VAL A 63 -8.89 11.87 8.71
C VAL A 63 -7.95 11.98 7.53
N ALA A 64 -6.93 11.13 7.51
CA ALA A 64 -5.93 11.07 6.45
C ALA A 64 -6.01 9.74 5.70
N LEU A 65 -6.06 9.82 4.38
CA LEU A 65 -6.04 8.67 3.49
C LEU A 65 -4.75 8.66 2.68
N VAL A 66 -4.28 7.48 2.30
CA VAL A 66 -3.13 7.31 1.41
C VAL A 66 -3.47 6.42 0.24
N SER A 67 -2.83 6.70 -0.90
CA SER A 67 -2.80 5.80 -2.05
C SER A 67 -1.38 5.68 -2.60
N GLN A 68 -1.01 4.48 -3.05
CA GLN A 68 0.29 4.23 -3.69
C GLN A 68 0.42 4.96 -5.03
N VAL A 69 1.57 5.57 -5.26
CA VAL A 69 2.01 6.11 -6.57
C VAL A 69 2.73 4.99 -7.32
N LYS A 70 2.17 4.56 -8.46
CA LYS A 70 2.58 3.31 -9.12
C LYS A 70 3.92 3.38 -9.84
N ASP A 71 4.22 4.54 -10.41
CA ASP A 71 5.36 4.74 -11.30
C ASP A 71 6.62 5.25 -10.56
N TYR A 72 6.61 5.17 -9.23
CA TYR A 72 7.80 5.45 -8.44
C TYR A 72 8.72 4.22 -8.36
N LEU A 73 10.02 4.48 -8.14
CA LEU A 73 11.07 3.47 -8.13
C LEU A 73 10.80 2.37 -7.09
N ASP A 74 10.48 2.77 -5.86
CA ASP A 74 10.12 1.86 -4.77
C ASP A 74 8.78 2.26 -4.11
N ASP A 75 8.80 2.82 -2.90
CA ASP A 75 7.60 3.18 -2.15
C ASP A 75 7.32 4.70 -2.18
N MET A 76 6.15 5.10 -2.68
CA MET A 76 5.69 6.48 -2.66
C MET A 76 4.18 6.52 -2.49
N LYS A 77 3.74 7.36 -1.56
CA LYS A 77 2.34 7.49 -1.15
C LYS A 77 1.88 8.92 -1.32
N SER A 78 0.73 9.09 -1.96
CA SER A 78 -0.01 10.34 -1.98
C SER A 78 -0.85 10.42 -0.71
N VAL A 79 -0.64 11.46 0.10
CA VAL A 79 -1.36 11.70 1.36
C VAL A 79 -2.48 12.69 1.11
N TYR A 80 -3.72 12.22 1.26
CA TYR A 80 -4.94 13.01 1.12
C TYR A 80 -5.46 13.38 2.50
N ALA A 81 -5.60 14.67 2.74
CA ALA A 81 -6.11 15.24 3.97
C ALA A 81 -6.59 16.67 3.70
N ASP A 82 -7.44 17.21 4.57
CA ASP A 82 -7.80 18.63 4.59
C ASP A 82 -8.37 19.12 3.24
N GLY A 83 -9.24 18.29 2.64
CA GLY A 83 -9.92 18.59 1.38
C GLY A 83 -9.11 18.32 0.11
N GLY A 84 -7.90 17.76 0.20
CA GLY A 84 -7.13 17.49 -1.01
C GLY A 84 -5.83 16.72 -0.83
N LEU A 85 -4.97 16.79 -1.84
CA LEU A 85 -3.64 16.19 -1.81
C LEU A 85 -2.70 17.10 -1.00
N LEU A 86 -2.38 16.67 0.21
CA LEU A 86 -1.55 17.38 1.18
C LEU A 86 -0.07 17.30 0.78
N CYS A 87 0.46 16.09 0.67
CA CYS A 87 1.85 15.85 0.29
C CYS A 87 2.01 14.49 -0.39
N GLN A 88 3.21 14.25 -0.89
CA GLN A 88 3.67 12.93 -1.28
C GLN A 88 4.82 12.53 -0.35
N PHE A 89 4.74 11.31 0.17
CA PHE A 89 5.68 10.73 1.13
C PHE A 89 6.34 9.50 0.49
N TYR A 90 7.66 9.50 0.33
CA TYR A 90 8.35 8.51 -0.49
C TYR A 90 9.67 8.03 0.10
N PHE A 91 10.05 6.79 -0.17
CA PHE A 91 11.28 6.17 0.27
C PHE A 91 12.34 6.25 -0.83
N ASN A 92 13.41 7.02 -0.61
CA ASN A 92 14.56 7.06 -1.49
C ASN A 92 15.37 5.76 -1.32
N PRO A 93 15.44 4.88 -2.34
CA PRO A 93 16.05 3.57 -2.21
C PRO A 93 17.59 3.62 -2.19
N VAL A 94 18.21 4.73 -2.61
CA VAL A 94 19.68 4.91 -2.56
C VAL A 94 20.13 5.27 -1.15
N GLU A 95 19.41 6.21 -0.54
CA GLU A 95 19.67 6.69 0.83
C GLU A 95 19.09 5.78 1.91
N LEU A 96 18.15 4.90 1.55
CA LEU A 96 17.33 4.11 2.46
C LEU A 96 16.61 4.99 3.50
N LYS A 97 16.09 6.13 3.04
CA LYS A 97 15.44 7.16 3.87
C LYS A 97 14.15 7.64 3.23
N TRP A 98 13.21 8.03 4.08
CA TRP A 98 11.98 8.65 3.61
C TRP A 98 12.17 10.14 3.36
N HIS A 99 11.30 10.71 2.52
CA HIS A 99 11.30 12.10 2.11
C HIS A 99 9.87 12.58 1.93
N VAL A 100 9.66 13.89 2.09
CA VAL A 100 8.37 14.54 1.94
C VAL A 100 8.45 15.61 0.84
N ARG A 101 7.43 15.61 -0.03
CA ARG A 101 7.23 16.63 -1.05
C ARG A 101 5.84 17.23 -0.90
N LEU A 102 5.75 18.54 -0.71
CA LEU A 102 4.47 19.22 -0.62
C LEU A 102 3.68 19.09 -1.93
N SER A 103 2.36 19.01 -1.77
CA SER A 103 1.41 19.10 -2.87
C SER A 103 0.54 20.34 -2.67
N LYS A 104 -0.49 20.51 -3.50
CA LYS A 104 -1.25 21.76 -3.58
C LYS A 104 -1.76 22.27 -2.23
N ILE A 105 -2.31 21.40 -1.38
CA ILE A 105 -2.83 21.78 -0.06
C ILE A 105 -1.68 22.04 0.91
N GLY A 106 -0.66 21.17 0.93
CA GLY A 106 0.49 21.34 1.82
C GLY A 106 1.27 22.62 1.53
N ALA A 107 1.44 22.97 0.26
CA ALA A 107 2.13 24.19 -0.14
C ALA A 107 1.32 25.45 0.20
N LEU A 108 -0.02 25.42 0.03
CA LEU A 108 -0.88 26.52 0.48
C LEU A 108 -0.74 26.75 2.01
N LYS A 109 -0.75 25.67 2.80
CA LYS A 109 -0.52 25.74 4.24
C LYS A 109 0.88 26.26 4.59
N ALA A 110 1.90 25.82 3.85
CA ALA A 110 3.28 26.25 4.06
C ALA A 110 3.48 27.74 3.77
N VAL A 111 2.80 28.29 2.75
CA VAL A 111 2.79 29.73 2.45
C VAL A 111 2.15 30.51 3.58
N ARG A 112 0.94 30.09 4.01
CA ARG A 112 0.18 30.75 5.07
C ARG A 112 0.99 30.86 6.37
N ASP A 113 1.70 29.79 6.71
CA ASP A 113 2.46 29.69 7.94
C ASP A 113 3.94 30.14 7.76
N LYS A 114 4.27 30.75 6.61
CA LYS A 114 5.61 31.24 6.25
C LYS A 114 6.74 30.19 6.39
N VAL A 115 6.42 28.92 6.17
CA VAL A 115 7.36 27.80 6.23
C VAL A 115 8.23 27.73 4.98
N ILE A 116 7.68 28.11 3.82
CA ILE A 116 8.40 28.18 2.54
C ILE A 116 8.35 29.59 1.98
N SER A 117 9.33 29.90 1.13
CA SER A 117 9.36 31.16 0.39
C SER A 117 8.24 31.19 -0.64
N TYR A 118 7.80 32.38 -1.05
CA TYR A 118 6.75 32.54 -2.07
C TYR A 118 6.84 33.87 -2.80
N GLY A 119 6.17 33.96 -3.95
CA GLY A 119 6.02 35.19 -4.71
C GLY A 119 4.82 35.16 -5.65
N TYR A 120 4.32 36.34 -5.97
CA TYR A 120 3.17 36.56 -6.83
C TYR A 120 3.62 36.81 -8.27
N ILE A 121 2.93 36.24 -9.24
CA ILE A 121 3.14 36.53 -10.65
C ILE A 121 1.82 37.04 -11.23
N TRP A 122 1.85 38.11 -12.04
CA TRP A 122 0.67 38.65 -12.73
C TRP A 122 0.24 37.78 -13.92
N LYS A 123 0.05 36.48 -13.66
CA LYS A 123 -0.38 35.46 -14.63
C LYS A 123 -1.31 34.48 -13.93
N ASN A 124 -2.30 33.97 -14.67
CA ASN A 124 -3.20 32.93 -14.19
C ASN A 124 -2.65 31.51 -14.36
N SER A 125 -1.48 31.36 -15.00
CA SER A 125 -0.77 30.09 -15.11
C SER A 125 0.72 30.30 -15.33
N ILE A 126 1.51 29.25 -15.06
CA ILE A 126 2.97 29.24 -15.25
C ILE A 126 3.40 28.11 -16.20
N SER A 127 4.61 28.16 -16.73
CA SER A 127 5.26 27.03 -17.41
C SER A 127 6.28 26.36 -16.48
N LYS A 128 6.64 25.11 -16.77
CA LYS A 128 7.86 24.54 -16.19
C LYS A 128 9.06 25.24 -16.81
N GLY A 129 10.08 25.52 -16.00
CA GLY A 129 11.26 26.24 -16.45
C GLY A 129 11.89 27.03 -15.32
N VAL A 130 12.78 27.94 -15.70
CA VAL A 130 13.54 28.79 -14.80
C VAL A 130 13.03 30.21 -14.91
N TYR A 131 12.72 30.82 -13.77
CA TYR A 131 12.31 32.21 -13.63
C TYR A 131 13.36 32.96 -12.82
N ARG A 132 13.46 34.26 -13.00
CA ARG A 132 14.26 35.11 -12.10
C ARG A 132 13.42 35.39 -10.86
N LEU A 133 14.06 35.50 -9.70
CA LEU A 133 13.37 35.94 -8.49
C LEU A 133 12.69 37.29 -8.70
N ASP A 134 13.24 38.15 -9.55
CA ASP A 134 12.70 39.47 -9.89
C ASP A 134 11.45 39.44 -10.78
N ASP A 135 11.11 38.30 -11.36
CA ASP A 135 9.86 38.14 -12.11
C ASP A 135 8.63 38.05 -11.18
N PHE A 136 8.84 37.98 -9.87
CA PHE A 136 7.78 37.86 -8.86
C PHE A 136 7.61 39.17 -8.07
N GLU A 137 6.41 39.43 -7.58
CA GLU A 137 6.09 40.54 -6.69
C GLU A 137 5.67 40.03 -5.30
N LYS A 138 5.60 40.95 -4.32
CA LYS A 138 5.16 40.67 -2.94
C LYS A 138 5.80 39.38 -2.38
N LYS A 139 7.12 39.27 -2.56
CA LYS A 139 7.89 38.06 -2.25
C LYS A 139 8.13 37.92 -0.75
N PHE A 140 8.17 36.68 -0.29
CA PHE A 140 8.75 36.29 1.00
C PHE A 140 9.87 35.29 0.74
N THR A 141 11.09 35.59 1.21
CA THR A 141 12.30 34.77 0.99
C THR A 141 12.89 34.21 2.29
N GLY A 142 12.13 34.21 3.38
CA GLY A 142 12.55 33.72 4.70
C GLY A 142 12.13 32.29 5.02
N GLY A 143 11.79 31.48 4.01
CA GLY A 143 11.36 30.10 4.22
C GLY A 143 12.48 29.22 4.82
N VAL A 144 12.08 28.19 5.58
CA VAL A 144 12.99 27.24 6.23
C VAL A 144 13.67 26.29 5.22
N SER A 145 13.05 26.13 4.05
CA SER A 145 13.56 25.31 2.95
C SER A 145 13.79 26.16 1.70
N ASN A 146 14.53 25.60 0.74
CA ASN A 146 14.71 26.22 -0.58
C ASN A 146 13.47 26.13 -1.48
N GLU A 147 12.33 25.61 -1.01
CA GLU A 147 11.09 25.58 -1.79
C GLU A 147 10.47 26.98 -1.91
N PHE A 148 9.89 27.24 -3.10
CA PHE A 148 9.25 28.50 -3.44
C PHE A 148 7.87 28.25 -4.03
N ALA A 149 6.82 28.80 -3.41
CA ALA A 149 5.48 28.75 -3.96
C ALA A 149 5.23 29.91 -4.93
N VAL A 150 4.61 29.60 -6.07
CA VAL A 150 4.19 30.62 -7.04
C VAL A 150 2.70 30.86 -6.90
N LEU A 151 2.31 32.11 -6.67
CA LEU A 151 0.95 32.54 -6.43
C LEU A 151 0.42 33.40 -7.60
N SER A 152 -0.85 33.26 -7.94
CA SER A 152 -1.56 34.22 -8.79
C SER A 152 -1.87 35.51 -8.02
N PRO A 153 -2.30 36.60 -8.69
CA PRO A 153 -2.68 37.85 -8.02
C PRO A 153 -3.77 37.65 -6.96
N GLU A 154 -4.67 36.69 -7.16
CA GLU A 154 -5.75 36.32 -6.24
C GLU A 154 -5.27 35.38 -5.11
N GLY A 155 -3.97 35.13 -4.99
CA GLY A 155 -3.39 34.26 -3.95
C GLY A 155 -3.53 32.76 -4.23
N LYS A 156 -3.93 32.36 -5.44
CA LYS A 156 -4.06 30.94 -5.79
C LYS A 156 -2.70 30.33 -6.07
N ILE A 157 -2.44 29.14 -5.53
CA ILE A 157 -1.15 28.48 -5.71
C ILE A 157 -1.01 27.79 -7.07
N LEU A 158 -0.24 28.41 -7.96
CA LEU A 158 -0.03 27.97 -9.34
C LEU A 158 1.00 26.84 -9.46
N GLY A 159 1.97 26.80 -8.54
CA GLY A 159 3.03 25.79 -8.58
C GLY A 159 4.02 25.88 -7.42
N LEU A 160 5.00 24.97 -7.49
CA LEU A 160 6.17 24.93 -6.61
C LEU A 160 7.43 24.96 -7.46
N GLY A 161 8.42 25.70 -6.97
CA GLY A 161 9.78 25.72 -7.47
C GLY A 161 10.81 25.57 -6.35
N LEU A 162 12.08 25.61 -6.73
CA LEU A 162 13.23 25.65 -5.85
C LEU A 162 14.01 26.95 -6.11
N ILE A 163 14.44 27.63 -5.05
CA ILE A 163 15.36 28.78 -5.15
C ILE A 163 16.78 28.26 -5.33
N GLU A 164 17.44 28.75 -6.36
CA GLU A 164 18.85 28.53 -6.65
C GLU A 164 19.50 29.89 -6.96
N GLY A 165 20.10 30.51 -5.93
CA GLY A 165 20.63 31.87 -6.03
C GLY A 165 19.52 32.87 -6.38
N SER A 166 19.66 33.57 -7.52
CA SER A 166 18.68 34.54 -8.02
C SER A 166 17.57 33.93 -8.88
N LYS A 167 17.51 32.60 -9.00
CA LYS A 167 16.60 31.89 -9.89
C LYS A 167 15.60 31.04 -9.11
N VAL A 168 14.42 30.83 -9.70
CA VAL A 168 13.40 29.90 -9.25
C VAL A 168 13.18 28.84 -10.32
N VAL A 169 13.50 27.59 -10.02
CA VAL A 169 13.30 26.45 -10.93
C VAL A 169 11.96 25.80 -10.63
N ILE A 170 10.99 25.91 -11.53
CA ILE A 170 9.64 25.37 -11.33
C ILE A 170 9.63 23.85 -11.51
N ILE A 171 9.45 23.14 -10.38
CA ILE A 171 9.39 21.68 -10.33
C ILE A 171 7.97 21.13 -10.52
N LYS A 172 6.94 21.90 -10.16
CA LYS A 172 5.54 21.47 -10.24
C LYS A 172 4.62 22.62 -10.62
N LYS A 173 3.68 22.34 -11.53
CA LYS A 173 2.57 23.22 -11.93
C LYS A 173 1.24 22.58 -11.58
N TRP A 174 0.27 23.38 -11.18
CA TRP A 174 -1.11 22.94 -10.95
C TRP A 174 -2.09 23.70 -11.86
N ALA A 175 -2.90 22.94 -12.60
CA ALA A 175 -3.91 23.52 -13.49
C ALA A 175 -5.17 24.01 -12.74
N LYS A 176 -5.49 23.38 -11.60
CA LYS A 176 -6.61 23.74 -10.74
C LYS A 176 -6.09 23.98 -9.33
N PRO A 177 -5.72 25.24 -8.98
CA PRO A 177 -5.27 25.55 -7.63
C PRO A 177 -6.41 25.30 -6.63
N PRO A 178 -6.11 24.77 -5.42
CA PRO A 178 -7.09 24.69 -4.36
C PRO A 178 -7.50 26.11 -3.96
N SER A 179 -8.78 26.31 -3.65
CA SER A 179 -9.26 27.58 -3.12
C SER A 179 -8.75 27.79 -1.69
N GLU A 180 -8.87 26.76 -0.83
CA GLU A 180 -8.54 26.83 0.59
C GLU A 180 -8.05 25.47 1.12
N ALA A 181 -7.38 25.48 2.28
CA ALA A 181 -7.04 24.29 3.05
C ALA A 181 -7.95 24.21 4.28
N LEU A 182 -8.56 23.05 4.51
CA LEU A 182 -9.50 22.89 5.62
C LEU A 182 -8.76 22.89 6.98
N GLU A 183 -9.39 23.53 7.96
CA GLU A 183 -8.88 23.71 9.33
C GLU A 183 -9.54 22.76 10.33
N GLU A 184 -10.78 22.35 10.04
CA GLU A 184 -11.64 21.55 10.91
C GLU A 184 -11.02 20.18 11.23
N LYS A 185 -11.25 19.71 12.46
CA LYS A 185 -10.78 18.40 12.89
C LYS A 185 -11.85 17.35 12.64
N SER A 186 -11.40 16.16 12.28
CA SER A 186 -12.24 14.98 12.16
C SER A 186 -11.52 13.75 12.67
N THR A 187 -12.28 12.80 13.19
CA THR A 187 -11.77 11.55 13.75
C THR A 187 -12.11 10.38 12.85
N TRP A 188 -11.43 9.25 13.08
CA TRP A 188 -11.77 8.00 12.41
C TRP A 188 -13.19 7.53 12.74
N ARG A 189 -13.68 7.83 13.94
CA ARG A 189 -15.06 7.54 14.35
C ARG A 189 -16.06 8.31 13.48
N ASP A 190 -15.84 9.61 13.30
CA ASP A 190 -16.72 10.44 12.45
C ASP A 190 -16.72 9.92 11.01
N PHE A 191 -15.58 9.47 10.50
CA PHE A 191 -15.49 8.89 9.16
C PHE A 191 -16.25 7.56 9.03
N VAL A 192 -16.19 6.70 10.05
CA VAL A 192 -16.99 5.46 10.09
C VAL A 192 -18.48 5.78 10.14
N GLU A 193 -18.90 6.70 11.01
CA GLU A 193 -20.30 7.09 11.17
C GLU A 193 -20.86 7.72 9.88
N GLU A 194 -20.14 8.63 9.25
CA GLU A 194 -20.57 9.29 8.01
C GLU A 194 -20.66 8.33 6.81
N ASN A 195 -19.97 7.19 6.85
CA ASN A 195 -19.96 6.21 5.76
C ASN A 195 -20.67 4.90 6.10
N TYR A 196 -21.28 4.79 7.29
CA TYR A 196 -21.89 3.56 7.80
C TYR A 196 -22.90 2.95 6.81
N THR A 197 -23.82 3.75 6.28
CA THR A 197 -24.86 3.29 5.35
C THR A 197 -24.29 2.64 4.08
N GLU A 198 -23.22 3.19 3.50
CA GLU A 198 -22.57 2.60 2.32
C GLU A 198 -21.94 1.26 2.67
N ILE A 199 -21.32 1.16 3.85
CA ILE A 199 -20.68 -0.08 4.31
C ILE A 199 -21.70 -1.16 4.62
N GLU A 200 -22.82 -0.83 5.26
CA GLU A 200 -23.91 -1.78 5.47
C GLU A 200 -24.49 -2.26 4.14
N HIS A 201 -24.66 -1.37 3.16
CA HIS A 201 -25.10 -1.78 1.82
C HIS A 201 -24.11 -2.76 1.16
N LYS A 202 -22.80 -2.49 1.23
CA LYS A 202 -21.75 -3.41 0.73
C LYS A 202 -21.74 -4.73 1.47
N PHE A 203 -21.95 -4.69 2.78
CA PHE A 203 -22.05 -5.86 3.63
C PHE A 203 -23.23 -6.75 3.19
N PHE A 204 -24.44 -6.21 3.09
CA PHE A 204 -25.62 -6.97 2.65
C PHE A 204 -25.50 -7.47 1.20
N GLU A 205 -24.92 -6.69 0.28
CA GLU A 205 -24.62 -7.14 -1.09
C GLU A 205 -23.75 -8.40 -1.07
N SER A 206 -22.67 -8.38 -0.29
CA SER A 206 -21.68 -9.46 -0.22
C SER A 206 -22.24 -10.69 0.49
N LEU A 207 -23.00 -10.48 1.57
CA LEU A 207 -23.68 -11.54 2.32
C LEU A 207 -24.71 -12.25 1.43
N ASN A 208 -25.50 -11.50 0.67
CA ASN A 208 -26.48 -12.05 -0.27
C ASN A 208 -25.82 -12.88 -1.37
N ILE A 209 -24.69 -12.42 -1.94
CA ILE A 209 -23.93 -13.17 -2.93
C ILE A 209 -23.47 -14.52 -2.34
N LEU A 210 -22.90 -14.48 -1.13
CA LEU A 210 -22.37 -15.65 -0.44
C LEU A 210 -23.49 -16.65 -0.12
N ILE A 211 -24.58 -16.21 0.50
CA ILE A 211 -25.72 -17.04 0.90
C ILE A 211 -26.41 -17.66 -0.32
N LYS A 212 -26.68 -16.88 -1.38
CA LYS A 212 -27.33 -17.40 -2.59
C LYS A 212 -26.47 -18.47 -3.25
N PHE A 213 -25.16 -18.25 -3.36
CA PHE A 213 -24.26 -19.23 -3.96
C PHE A 213 -24.12 -20.49 -3.09
N TYR A 214 -23.98 -20.31 -1.78
CA TYR A 214 -23.91 -21.40 -0.80
C TYR A 214 -25.15 -22.29 -0.84
N LYS A 215 -26.36 -21.72 -0.74
CA LYS A 215 -27.63 -22.48 -0.82
C LYS A 215 -27.73 -23.34 -2.08
N LYS A 216 -27.24 -22.82 -3.23
CA LYS A 216 -27.28 -23.53 -4.51
C LYS A 216 -26.26 -24.67 -4.62
N LYS A 217 -25.16 -24.64 -3.86
CA LYS A 217 -24.01 -25.54 -4.07
C LYS A 217 -23.61 -26.39 -2.87
N LYS A 218 -24.10 -26.09 -1.65
CA LYS A 218 -23.68 -26.75 -0.40
C LYS A 218 -23.78 -28.29 -0.43
N ASN A 219 -24.80 -28.85 -1.07
CA ASN A 219 -24.99 -30.32 -1.13
C ASN A 219 -24.06 -31.01 -2.15
N ARG A 220 -23.33 -30.27 -2.98
CA ARG A 220 -22.53 -30.81 -4.09
C ARG A 220 -21.05 -30.44 -4.01
N ARG A 221 -20.68 -29.52 -3.13
CA ARG A 221 -19.34 -28.95 -3.06
C ARG A 221 -18.95 -28.63 -1.64
N LYS A 222 -17.71 -28.93 -1.29
CA LYS A 222 -17.10 -28.47 -0.04
C LYS A 222 -16.77 -26.98 -0.16
N PHE A 223 -17.19 -26.19 0.82
CA PHE A 223 -16.80 -24.79 0.93
C PHE A 223 -15.56 -24.67 1.81
N ILE A 224 -14.56 -23.95 1.29
CA ILE A 224 -13.32 -23.65 2.01
C ILE A 224 -13.09 -22.15 1.89
N VAL A 225 -12.89 -21.47 3.01
CA VAL A 225 -12.45 -20.08 3.06
C VAL A 225 -10.93 -20.09 3.18
N THR A 226 -10.21 -19.58 2.19
CA THR A 226 -8.76 -19.42 2.32
C THR A 226 -8.44 -18.12 3.03
N PHE A 227 -7.77 -18.24 4.17
CA PHE A 227 -7.46 -17.14 5.07
C PHE A 227 -5.94 -16.96 5.13
N SER A 228 -5.43 -15.75 4.83
CA SER A 228 -3.99 -15.49 4.79
C SER A 228 -3.48 -14.63 5.94
N GLY A 229 -4.34 -14.23 6.89
CA GLY A 229 -4.01 -13.22 7.88
C GLY A 229 -3.93 -11.77 7.35
N GLY A 230 -4.32 -11.54 6.09
CA GLY A 230 -4.43 -10.20 5.51
C GLY A 230 -5.83 -9.61 5.68
N LYS A 231 -5.95 -8.28 5.57
CA LYS A 231 -7.21 -7.53 5.75
C LYS A 231 -8.37 -8.07 4.88
N ASP A 232 -8.10 -8.36 3.61
CA ASP A 232 -9.13 -8.75 2.65
C ASP A 232 -9.68 -10.14 2.97
N SER A 233 -8.78 -11.08 3.29
CA SER A 233 -9.14 -12.43 3.73
C SER A 233 -9.82 -12.44 5.11
N SER A 234 -9.49 -11.49 5.98
CA SER A 234 -10.13 -11.32 7.29
C SER A 234 -11.60 -10.91 7.16
N VAL A 235 -11.89 -9.97 6.24
CA VAL A 235 -13.27 -9.57 5.93
C VAL A 235 -14.07 -10.71 5.31
N VAL A 236 -13.48 -11.47 4.37
CA VAL A 236 -14.17 -12.63 3.79
C VAL A 236 -14.46 -13.71 4.82
N LEU A 237 -13.52 -13.96 5.74
CA LEU A 237 -13.75 -14.87 6.85
C LEU A 237 -14.91 -14.40 7.74
N SER A 238 -14.92 -13.12 8.13
CA SER A 238 -16.03 -12.53 8.90
C SER A 238 -17.37 -12.69 8.17
N LEU A 239 -17.43 -12.35 6.88
CA LEU A 239 -18.64 -12.51 6.05
C LEU A 239 -19.11 -13.97 5.98
N ALA A 240 -18.19 -14.92 5.88
CA ALA A 240 -18.53 -16.35 5.88
C ALA A 240 -19.13 -16.82 7.20
N MET A 241 -18.56 -16.38 8.32
CA MET A 241 -19.07 -16.70 9.66
C MET A 241 -20.43 -16.03 9.91
N GLU A 242 -20.58 -14.75 9.54
CA GLU A 242 -21.86 -14.04 9.63
C GLU A 242 -22.94 -14.67 8.73
N ALA A 243 -22.57 -15.15 7.54
CA ALA A 243 -23.48 -15.87 6.64
C ALA A 243 -23.84 -17.29 7.13
N LYS A 244 -23.19 -17.77 8.19
CA LYS A 244 -23.35 -19.13 8.75
C LYS A 244 -23.20 -20.21 7.68
N ILE A 245 -22.22 -20.06 6.78
CA ILE A 245 -21.92 -21.11 5.80
C ILE A 245 -21.14 -22.23 6.49
N ASP A 246 -21.51 -23.49 6.22
CA ASP A 246 -20.71 -24.64 6.62
C ASP A 246 -19.47 -24.69 5.74
N CYS A 247 -18.32 -24.35 6.31
CA CYS A 247 -17.06 -24.28 5.60
C CYS A 247 -15.89 -24.61 6.52
N GLU A 248 -14.78 -25.04 5.92
CA GLU A 248 -13.48 -25.06 6.60
C GLU A 248 -12.73 -23.75 6.33
N VAL A 249 -11.94 -23.30 7.30
CA VAL A 249 -11.08 -22.13 7.14
C VAL A 249 -9.64 -22.59 7.01
N LEU A 250 -9.04 -22.38 5.85
CA LEU A 250 -7.71 -22.88 5.53
C LEU A 250 -6.68 -21.77 5.62
N PHE A 251 -5.77 -21.87 6.58
CA PHE A 251 -4.55 -21.07 6.63
C PHE A 251 -3.37 -21.89 6.09
N ASN A 252 -2.61 -21.31 5.16
CA ASN A 252 -1.40 -21.94 4.64
C ASN A 252 -0.19 -21.29 5.31
N ASN A 253 0.43 -22.05 6.21
CA ASN A 253 1.67 -21.66 6.86
C ASN A 253 2.85 -21.99 5.94
N THR A 254 3.49 -20.95 5.42
CA THR A 254 4.64 -21.11 4.52
C THR A 254 5.95 -21.42 5.24
N GLY A 255 5.95 -21.40 6.58
CA GLY A 255 7.16 -21.53 7.41
C GLY A 255 7.98 -20.23 7.51
N VAL A 256 7.62 -19.19 6.75
CA VAL A 256 8.36 -17.93 6.66
C VAL A 256 7.44 -16.71 6.77
N GLU A 257 6.31 -16.88 7.45
CA GLU A 257 5.41 -15.78 7.82
C GLU A 257 6.01 -14.94 8.95
N HIS A 258 5.56 -13.69 9.06
CA HIS A 258 5.81 -12.91 10.27
C HIS A 258 5.13 -13.55 11.49
N ILE A 259 5.75 -13.45 12.67
CA ILE A 259 5.23 -14.01 13.92
C ILE A 259 3.89 -13.36 14.33
N GLU A 260 3.73 -12.08 14.01
CA GLU A 260 2.49 -11.32 14.13
C GLU A 260 1.36 -11.95 13.31
N THR A 261 1.66 -12.42 12.10
CA THR A 261 0.68 -13.05 11.22
C THR A 261 0.21 -14.38 11.80
N LEU A 262 1.14 -15.21 12.29
CA LEU A 262 0.79 -16.50 12.92
C LEU A 262 -0.09 -16.29 14.16
N SER A 263 0.23 -15.29 14.98
CA SER A 263 -0.54 -14.93 16.17
C SER A 263 -1.91 -14.37 15.79
N PHE A 264 -1.96 -13.44 14.84
CA PHE A 264 -3.18 -12.79 14.38
C PHE A 264 -4.19 -13.78 13.79
N VAL A 265 -3.71 -14.76 13.00
CA VAL A 265 -4.58 -15.78 12.39
C VAL A 265 -5.35 -16.55 13.45
N LYS A 266 -4.68 -16.98 14.52
CA LYS A 266 -5.32 -17.68 15.65
C LYS A 266 -6.31 -16.77 16.39
N VAL A 267 -5.92 -15.53 16.67
CA VAL A 267 -6.77 -14.54 17.36
C VAL A 267 -8.08 -14.30 16.60
N LEU A 268 -8.00 -14.05 15.29
CA LEU A 268 -9.19 -13.77 14.50
C LEU A 268 -10.08 -15.00 14.36
N ALA A 269 -9.49 -16.18 14.10
CA ALA A 269 -10.25 -17.42 13.99
C ALA A 269 -11.01 -17.73 15.29
N ASN A 270 -10.35 -17.61 16.44
CA ASN A 270 -10.98 -17.82 17.75
C ASN A 270 -12.10 -16.80 18.01
N LYS A 271 -11.87 -15.51 17.75
CA LYS A 271 -12.89 -14.47 17.93
C LYS A 271 -14.14 -14.72 17.09
N LEU A 272 -13.98 -15.27 15.89
CA LEU A 272 -15.09 -15.55 14.97
C LEU A 272 -15.68 -16.97 15.13
N GLY A 273 -15.16 -17.79 16.05
CA GLY A 273 -15.56 -19.19 16.19
C GLY A 273 -15.32 -20.03 14.93
N ALA A 274 -14.30 -19.67 14.16
CA ALA A 274 -14.08 -20.22 12.83
C ALA A 274 -13.31 -21.55 12.86
N PRO A 275 -13.70 -22.58 12.08
CA PRO A 275 -13.05 -23.89 12.08
C PRO A 275 -11.72 -23.83 11.31
N LEU A 276 -10.69 -23.28 11.96
CA LEU A 276 -9.36 -23.09 11.39
C LEU A 276 -8.61 -24.41 11.24
N LYS A 277 -8.17 -24.67 10.00
CA LYS A 277 -7.21 -25.70 9.65
C LYS A 277 -5.95 -25.03 9.12
N THR A 278 -4.83 -25.34 9.75
CA THR A 278 -3.51 -24.99 9.21
C THR A 278 -3.00 -26.13 8.34
N ILE A 279 -2.49 -25.77 7.16
CA ILE A 279 -1.64 -26.64 6.36
C ILE A 279 -0.24 -26.06 6.30
N GLU A 280 0.76 -26.94 6.37
CA GLU A 280 2.17 -26.57 6.36
C GLU A 280 2.77 -26.69 4.96
N ALA A 281 3.82 -25.94 4.70
CA ALA A 281 4.65 -26.10 3.51
C ALA A 281 5.19 -27.55 3.41
N PRO A 282 5.42 -28.09 2.19
CA PRO A 282 5.81 -29.49 2.02
C PRO A 282 7.21 -29.81 2.56
N ALA A 283 8.09 -28.81 2.62
CA ALA A 283 9.42 -28.89 3.21
C ALA A 283 9.88 -27.50 3.66
N ASP A 284 11.03 -27.48 4.34
CA ASP A 284 11.69 -26.27 4.81
C ASP A 284 12.05 -25.30 3.65
N PHE A 285 11.79 -24.01 3.87
CA PHE A 285 12.03 -22.98 2.88
C PHE A 285 13.52 -22.83 2.56
N PHE A 286 14.38 -22.85 3.56
CA PHE A 286 15.81 -22.59 3.40
C PHE A 286 16.50 -23.74 2.65
N LYS A 287 16.09 -24.99 2.92
CA LYS A 287 16.48 -26.14 2.07
C LYS A 287 16.10 -25.91 0.61
N LYS A 288 14.89 -25.41 0.35
CA LYS A 288 14.47 -25.15 -1.03
C LYS A 288 15.21 -23.98 -1.69
N VAL A 289 15.68 -23.02 -0.90
CA VAL A 289 16.58 -21.96 -1.38
C VAL A 289 17.94 -22.53 -1.76
N ALA A 290 18.50 -23.47 -1.01
CA ALA A 290 19.74 -24.14 -1.40
C ALA A 290 19.62 -24.89 -2.75
N GLU A 291 18.44 -25.43 -3.07
CA GLU A 291 18.16 -26.13 -4.33
C GLU A 291 17.77 -25.21 -5.52
N LYS A 292 17.33 -23.97 -5.28
CA LYS A 292 16.79 -23.11 -6.35
C LYS A 292 17.38 -21.69 -6.39
N GLY A 293 18.14 -21.31 -5.38
CA GLY A 293 18.48 -19.93 -5.08
C GLY A 293 17.29 -19.10 -4.57
N PRO A 294 17.54 -17.82 -4.23
CA PRO A 294 16.53 -16.91 -3.69
C PRO A 294 15.28 -16.78 -4.58
N PRO A 295 14.07 -16.73 -4.02
CA PRO A 295 12.89 -16.40 -4.79
C PRO A 295 12.94 -14.95 -5.25
N ALA A 296 12.45 -14.69 -6.47
CA ALA A 296 12.41 -13.35 -7.05
C ALA A 296 11.01 -13.01 -7.58
N ARG A 297 10.77 -11.76 -7.96
CA ARG A 297 9.49 -11.27 -8.53
C ARG A 297 9.13 -11.99 -9.83
N ASP A 298 10.14 -12.33 -10.60
CA ASP A 298 10.13 -13.05 -11.87
C ASP A 298 10.49 -14.54 -11.73
N TYR A 299 10.87 -14.98 -10.53
CA TYR A 299 11.21 -16.37 -10.22
C TYR A 299 10.51 -16.83 -8.94
N ARG A 300 9.16 -16.88 -8.99
CA ARG A 300 8.27 -17.06 -7.84
C ARG A 300 8.01 -18.51 -7.45
N TRP A 301 9.04 -19.36 -7.48
CA TRP A 301 8.91 -20.77 -7.09
C TRP A 301 8.35 -20.95 -5.68
N CYS A 302 8.56 -19.97 -4.78
CA CYS A 302 8.03 -19.98 -3.42
C CYS A 302 6.49 -19.93 -3.39
N THR A 303 5.84 -19.28 -4.35
CA THR A 303 4.37 -19.25 -4.43
C THR A 303 3.84 -20.62 -4.84
N ASP A 304 4.45 -21.24 -5.84
CA ASP A 304 4.04 -22.56 -6.32
C ASP A 304 4.25 -23.63 -5.25
N TYR A 305 5.43 -23.62 -4.64
CA TYR A 305 5.87 -24.64 -3.69
C TYR A 305 5.24 -24.49 -2.30
N LEU A 306 5.26 -23.27 -1.73
CA LEU A 306 4.79 -23.06 -0.35
C LEU A 306 3.28 -22.83 -0.30
N LYS A 307 2.66 -22.24 -1.34
CA LYS A 307 1.25 -21.83 -1.28
C LYS A 307 0.33 -22.71 -2.12
N ILE A 308 0.64 -22.86 -3.40
CA ILE A 308 -0.27 -23.52 -4.34
C ILE A 308 -0.31 -25.02 -4.09
N LEU A 309 0.87 -25.67 -4.02
CA LEU A 309 1.00 -27.12 -3.89
C LEU A 309 0.34 -27.69 -2.61
N PRO A 310 0.61 -27.19 -1.39
CA PRO A 310 -0.09 -27.66 -0.18
C PRO A 310 -1.61 -27.50 -0.28
N SER A 311 -2.05 -26.35 -0.81
CA SER A 311 -3.48 -26.08 -0.96
C SER A 311 -4.13 -27.00 -2.00
N GLN A 312 -3.43 -27.38 -3.08
CA GLN A 312 -3.92 -28.36 -4.05
C GLN A 312 -4.04 -29.75 -3.43
N LYS A 313 -3.01 -30.21 -2.70
CA LYS A 313 -3.05 -31.49 -1.97
C LYS A 313 -4.21 -31.54 -0.99
N TYR A 314 -4.49 -30.43 -0.31
CA TYR A 314 -5.64 -30.35 0.60
C TYR A 314 -6.98 -30.42 -0.14
N PHE A 315 -7.13 -29.65 -1.22
CA PHE A 315 -8.38 -29.63 -2.00
C PHE A 315 -8.67 -30.96 -2.69
N ALA A 316 -7.64 -31.71 -3.09
CA ALA A 316 -7.78 -33.02 -3.75
C ALA A 316 -8.46 -34.08 -2.86
N LYS A 317 -8.60 -33.85 -1.55
CA LYS A 317 -9.37 -34.70 -0.64
C LYS A 317 -10.89 -34.65 -0.90
N TYR A 318 -11.36 -33.68 -1.69
CA TYR A 318 -12.77 -33.48 -1.98
C TYR A 318 -13.00 -33.50 -3.49
N SER A 319 -14.09 -34.13 -3.94
CA SER A 319 -14.42 -34.24 -5.37
C SER A 319 -14.68 -32.87 -6.02
N HIS A 320 -15.31 -31.94 -5.29
CA HIS A 320 -15.61 -30.61 -5.78
C HIS A 320 -15.48 -29.56 -4.67
N VAL A 321 -14.70 -28.51 -4.95
CA VAL A 321 -14.44 -27.43 -3.98
C VAL A 321 -14.94 -26.08 -4.50
N VAL A 322 -15.43 -25.26 -3.56
CA VAL A 322 -15.58 -23.81 -3.69
C VAL A 322 -14.59 -23.16 -2.74
N ASN A 323 -13.64 -22.42 -3.29
CA ASN A 323 -12.70 -21.60 -2.52
C ASN A 323 -13.24 -20.17 -2.42
N VAL A 324 -13.62 -19.75 -1.21
CA VAL A 324 -14.03 -18.37 -0.93
C VAL A 324 -12.78 -17.55 -0.63
N VAL A 325 -12.55 -16.49 -1.42
CA VAL A 325 -11.27 -15.75 -1.45
C VAL A 325 -11.46 -14.24 -1.25
N GLY A 326 -10.51 -13.63 -0.54
CA GLY A 326 -10.40 -12.17 -0.38
C GLY A 326 -9.79 -11.46 -1.59
N LEU A 327 -10.43 -11.56 -2.75
CA LEU A 327 -9.97 -10.95 -4.00
C LEU A 327 -10.77 -9.68 -4.34
N ARG A 328 -10.09 -8.62 -4.80
CA ARG A 328 -10.73 -7.36 -5.23
C ARG A 328 -10.28 -6.94 -6.64
N ARG A 329 -11.20 -6.35 -7.41
CA ARG A 329 -10.92 -5.89 -8.80
C ARG A 329 -9.81 -4.84 -8.88
N VAL A 330 -9.69 -4.00 -7.85
CA VAL A 330 -8.75 -2.87 -7.85
C VAL A 330 -7.29 -3.27 -7.69
N GLU A 331 -7.01 -4.53 -7.35
CA GLU A 331 -5.65 -5.01 -7.06
C GLU A 331 -4.79 -5.22 -8.32
N SER A 332 -5.39 -5.59 -9.46
CA SER A 332 -4.66 -5.75 -10.74
C SER A 332 -5.57 -5.70 -11.96
N SER A 333 -4.98 -5.50 -13.14
CA SER A 333 -5.69 -5.52 -14.42
C SER A 333 -6.30 -6.87 -14.77
N SER A 334 -5.66 -7.98 -14.38
CA SER A 334 -6.23 -9.32 -14.58
C SER A 334 -7.46 -9.52 -13.69
N ARG A 335 -7.41 -9.07 -12.44
CA ARG A 335 -8.52 -9.17 -11.48
C ARG A 335 -9.72 -8.30 -11.83
N SER A 336 -9.53 -7.19 -12.56
CA SER A 336 -10.64 -6.31 -12.92
C SER A 336 -11.66 -6.96 -13.86
N ARG A 337 -11.25 -7.97 -14.63
CA ARG A 337 -12.08 -8.71 -15.59
C ARG A 337 -12.85 -9.88 -14.96
N LEU A 338 -12.58 -10.21 -13.69
CA LEU A 338 -13.23 -11.33 -13.01
C LEU A 338 -14.70 -11.03 -12.67
N GLY A 339 -15.52 -12.08 -12.72
CA GLY A 339 -16.82 -12.14 -12.06
C GLY A 339 -16.69 -12.62 -10.60
N TYR A 340 -17.74 -12.48 -9.80
CA TYR A 340 -17.76 -12.95 -8.40
C TYR A 340 -17.47 -14.45 -8.29
N VAL A 341 -17.86 -15.20 -9.32
CA VAL A 341 -17.57 -16.63 -9.47
C VAL A 341 -16.66 -16.80 -10.67
N PHE A 342 -15.57 -17.54 -10.51
CA PHE A 342 -14.59 -17.78 -11.57
C PHE A 342 -13.93 -19.15 -11.40
N ARG A 343 -13.29 -19.67 -12.44
CA ARG A 343 -12.40 -20.83 -12.33
C ARG A 343 -11.01 -20.35 -11.97
N GLN A 344 -10.36 -20.98 -11.00
CA GLN A 344 -8.97 -20.65 -10.66
C GLN A 344 -8.04 -21.11 -11.77
N SER A 345 -7.19 -20.22 -12.27
CA SER A 345 -6.20 -20.52 -13.32
C SER A 345 -5.28 -21.67 -12.91
N GLU A 346 -4.87 -21.68 -11.65
CA GLU A 346 -3.96 -22.67 -11.09
C GLU A 346 -4.68 -23.97 -10.71
N LYS A 347 -6.03 -23.98 -10.71
CA LYS A 347 -6.88 -25.09 -10.26
C LYS A 347 -8.24 -25.08 -10.99
N PRO A 348 -8.31 -25.55 -12.25
CA PRO A 348 -9.52 -25.46 -13.06
C PRO A 348 -10.76 -26.11 -12.42
N ASP A 349 -10.56 -27.15 -11.62
CA ASP A 349 -11.62 -27.91 -10.94
C ASP A 349 -12.17 -27.20 -9.67
N VAL A 350 -11.48 -26.16 -9.19
CA VAL A 350 -11.86 -25.39 -8.01
C VAL A 350 -12.53 -24.09 -8.44
N ILE A 351 -13.76 -23.90 -7.98
CA ILE A 351 -14.49 -22.65 -8.21
C ILE A 351 -14.03 -21.62 -7.19
N GLY A 352 -13.57 -20.46 -7.65
CA GLY A 352 -13.33 -19.29 -6.82
C GLY A 352 -14.63 -18.50 -6.60
N LEU A 353 -14.88 -18.07 -5.36
CA LEU A 353 -15.94 -17.15 -4.99
C LEU A 353 -15.33 -15.94 -4.27
N ALA A 354 -15.45 -14.75 -4.84
CA ALA A 354 -14.90 -13.51 -4.29
C ALA A 354 -16.02 -12.56 -3.85
N PRO A 355 -16.59 -12.70 -2.63
CA PRO A 355 -17.77 -11.90 -2.22
C PRO A 355 -17.48 -10.40 -2.15
N ILE A 356 -16.24 -10.01 -1.86
CA ILE A 356 -15.80 -8.61 -1.78
C ILE A 356 -15.20 -8.07 -3.09
N LEU A 357 -15.45 -8.72 -4.23
CA LEU A 357 -14.79 -8.41 -5.50
C LEU A 357 -14.84 -6.93 -5.92
N LYS A 358 -15.96 -6.24 -5.63
CA LYS A 358 -16.15 -4.82 -5.94
C LYS A 358 -15.74 -3.86 -4.82
N TRP A 359 -15.22 -4.36 -3.71
CA TRP A 359 -14.79 -3.52 -2.60
C TRP A 359 -13.46 -2.83 -2.93
N THR A 360 -13.31 -1.61 -2.43
CA THR A 360 -12.02 -0.89 -2.41
C THR A 360 -11.37 -1.05 -1.03
N GLY A 361 -10.10 -0.66 -0.89
CA GLY A 361 -9.35 -0.80 0.35
C GLY A 361 -10.02 -0.08 1.52
N ILE A 362 -10.62 1.08 1.26
CA ILE A 362 -11.33 1.85 2.27
C ILE A 362 -12.65 1.19 2.71
N HIS A 363 -13.35 0.47 1.82
CA HIS A 363 -14.51 -0.33 2.23
C HIS A 363 -14.09 -1.44 3.19
N VAL A 364 -12.98 -2.12 2.90
CA VAL A 364 -12.42 -3.18 3.75
C VAL A 364 -12.08 -2.63 5.14
N TRP A 365 -11.37 -1.50 5.21
CA TRP A 365 -10.98 -0.89 6.47
C TRP A 365 -12.16 -0.34 7.28
N LEU A 366 -13.16 0.25 6.61
CA LEU A 366 -14.36 0.70 7.28
C LEU A 366 -15.16 -0.48 7.83
N TYR A 367 -15.34 -1.58 7.10
CA TYR A 367 -16.01 -2.76 7.62
C TYR A 367 -15.28 -3.36 8.84
N ILE A 368 -13.93 -3.45 8.78
CA ILE A 368 -13.11 -3.88 9.93
C ILE A 368 -13.39 -3.00 11.15
N ALA A 369 -13.46 -1.68 10.97
CA ALA A 369 -13.77 -0.75 12.04
C ALA A 369 -15.22 -0.91 12.55
N THR A 370 -16.21 -0.96 11.66
CA THR A 370 -17.63 -1.09 12.01
C THR A 370 -17.93 -2.38 12.77
N ARG A 371 -17.27 -3.49 12.44
CA ARG A 371 -17.43 -4.79 13.11
C ARG A 371 -16.44 -5.01 14.26
N ASN A 372 -15.61 -4.00 14.59
CA ASN A 372 -14.56 -4.09 15.59
C ASN A 372 -13.69 -5.37 15.43
N LEU A 373 -13.32 -5.68 14.19
CA LEU A 373 -12.51 -6.85 13.88
C LEU A 373 -11.05 -6.58 14.23
N PRO A 374 -10.36 -7.53 14.88
CA PRO A 374 -8.91 -7.52 14.94
C PRO A 374 -8.35 -7.51 13.51
N TYR A 375 -7.22 -6.84 13.34
CA TYR A 375 -6.46 -6.86 12.10
C TYR A 375 -4.98 -7.07 12.41
N ASN A 376 -4.23 -7.56 11.43
CA ASN A 376 -2.82 -7.85 11.59
C ASN A 376 -2.05 -6.59 12.03
N PRO A 377 -1.31 -6.61 13.15
CA PRO A 377 -0.65 -5.42 13.68
C PRO A 377 0.42 -4.84 12.76
N LEU A 378 0.95 -5.61 11.80
CA LEU A 378 1.88 -5.11 10.78
C LEU A 378 1.28 -3.97 9.92
N TYR A 379 -0.05 -3.88 9.79
CA TYR A 379 -0.67 -2.72 9.15
C TYR A 379 -0.40 -1.42 9.93
N LEU A 380 -0.37 -1.48 11.27
CA LEU A 380 0.00 -0.32 12.11
C LEU A 380 1.46 0.08 11.94
N ALA A 381 2.34 -0.89 11.66
CA ALA A 381 3.74 -0.66 11.31
C ALA A 381 3.94 -0.04 9.91
N GLY A 382 2.87 -0.02 9.09
CA GLY A 382 2.83 0.60 7.77
C GLY A 382 3.10 -0.36 6.62
N PHE A 383 2.97 -1.67 6.82
CA PHE A 383 2.95 -2.64 5.73
C PHE A 383 1.67 -2.46 4.90
N GLU A 384 1.79 -2.47 3.58
CA GLU A 384 0.63 -2.39 2.70
C GLU A 384 -0.01 -3.74 2.45
N ARG A 385 0.83 -4.77 2.37
CA ARG A 385 0.45 -6.15 2.13
C ARG A 385 1.19 -7.04 3.11
N ILE A 386 0.45 -7.97 3.70
CA ILE A 386 1.02 -8.97 4.59
C ILE A 386 1.38 -10.19 3.75
N GLY A 387 2.61 -10.65 3.93
CA GLY A 387 3.10 -11.90 3.36
C GLY A 387 4.30 -12.39 4.15
N CYS A 388 5.14 -13.20 3.50
CA CYS A 388 6.36 -13.72 4.09
C CYS A 388 7.36 -12.59 4.35
N PHE A 389 8.20 -12.71 5.39
CA PHE A 389 9.03 -11.59 5.88
C PHE A 389 10.07 -11.07 4.88
N MET A 390 10.51 -11.95 3.98
CA MET A 390 11.45 -11.68 2.87
C MET A 390 10.76 -11.76 1.50
N CYS A 391 9.47 -11.45 1.41
CA CYS A 391 8.74 -11.56 0.16
C CYS A 391 9.39 -10.71 -0.95
N PRO A 392 9.82 -11.28 -2.10
CA PRO A 392 10.46 -10.49 -3.16
C PRO A 392 9.52 -9.44 -3.77
N SER A 393 8.21 -9.60 -3.59
CA SER A 393 7.20 -8.64 -4.04
C SER A 393 7.00 -7.45 -3.08
N ALA A 394 7.61 -7.45 -1.90
CA ALA A 394 7.57 -6.35 -0.95
C ALA A 394 8.42 -5.16 -1.45
N ASN A 395 8.04 -3.97 -1.02
CA ASN A 395 8.84 -2.77 -1.29
C ASN A 395 10.16 -2.82 -0.50
N LEU A 396 11.20 -2.14 -0.99
CA LEU A 396 12.46 -2.03 -0.26
C LEU A 396 12.25 -1.34 1.09
N SER A 397 11.32 -0.38 1.17
CA SER A 397 10.91 0.25 2.43
C SER A 397 10.39 -0.74 3.48
N GLU A 398 9.61 -1.76 3.05
CA GLU A 398 9.07 -2.80 3.92
C GLU A 398 10.16 -3.79 4.36
N LEU A 399 11.06 -4.16 3.45
CA LEU A 399 12.19 -5.05 3.77
C LEU A 399 13.21 -4.36 4.69
N ASP A 400 13.50 -3.09 4.46
CA ASP A 400 14.35 -2.28 5.34
C ASP A 400 13.72 -2.12 6.73
N PHE A 401 12.39 -2.01 6.82
CA PHE A 401 11.68 -2.05 8.09
C PHE A 401 11.82 -3.42 8.77
N THR A 402 11.57 -4.53 8.06
CA THR A 402 11.75 -5.88 8.60
C THR A 402 13.16 -6.09 9.12
N ARG A 403 14.19 -5.68 8.37
CA ARG A 403 15.60 -5.72 8.79
C ARG A 403 15.86 -5.02 10.12
N LYS A 404 15.20 -3.89 10.36
CA LYS A 404 15.39 -3.06 11.56
C LYS A 404 14.59 -3.54 12.77
N VAL A 405 13.38 -4.06 12.54
CA VAL A 405 12.44 -4.40 13.62
C VAL A 405 12.42 -5.90 13.94
N HIS A 406 12.72 -6.75 12.97
CA HIS A 406 12.82 -8.19 13.12
C HIS A 406 14.23 -8.65 12.73
N SER A 407 15.26 -8.12 13.41
CA SER A 407 16.66 -8.34 13.07
C SER A 407 17.04 -9.82 13.09
N GLU A 408 16.60 -10.58 14.10
CA GLU A 408 16.85 -12.02 14.21
C GLU A 408 16.28 -12.80 13.02
N LEU A 409 15.04 -12.47 12.63
CA LEU A 409 14.40 -13.10 11.47
C LEU A 409 15.10 -12.71 10.16
N TRP A 410 15.56 -11.47 10.06
CA TRP A 410 16.28 -10.97 8.90
C TRP A 410 17.68 -11.56 8.80
N GLU A 411 18.37 -11.81 9.91
CA GLU A 411 19.72 -12.37 9.96
C GLU A 411 19.78 -13.75 9.29
N LEU A 412 18.76 -14.60 9.52
CA LEU A 412 18.62 -15.87 8.82
C LEU A 412 18.61 -15.69 7.30
N TRP A 413 17.96 -14.65 6.80
CA TRP A 413 17.90 -14.35 5.38
C TRP A 413 19.18 -13.68 4.86
N GLU A 414 19.78 -12.77 5.63
CA GLU A 414 21.02 -12.10 5.26
C GLU A 414 22.17 -13.10 5.10
N ASN A 415 22.26 -14.12 5.97
CA ASN A 415 23.25 -15.19 5.85
C ASN A 415 23.13 -15.94 4.52
N VAL A 416 21.91 -16.27 4.11
CA VAL A 416 21.63 -16.90 2.82
C VAL A 416 22.02 -15.99 1.66
N LEU A 417 21.71 -14.70 1.75
CA LEU A 417 22.10 -13.74 0.71
C LEU A 417 23.61 -13.59 0.61
N GLN A 418 24.34 -13.55 1.72
CA GLN A 418 25.79 -13.44 1.73
C GLN A 418 26.46 -14.66 1.07
N GLU A 419 25.97 -15.86 1.37
CA GLU A 419 26.45 -17.09 0.72
C GLU A 419 26.22 -17.06 -0.79
N VAL A 420 25.00 -16.70 -1.22
CA VAL A 420 24.67 -16.58 -2.65
C VAL A 420 25.51 -15.50 -3.33
N ALA A 421 25.70 -14.35 -2.68
CA ALA A 421 26.53 -13.27 -3.20
C ALA A 421 27.99 -13.69 -3.37
N SER A 422 28.55 -14.42 -2.40
CA SER A 422 29.92 -14.95 -2.47
C SER A 422 30.09 -15.91 -3.65
N ARG A 423 29.20 -16.89 -3.80
CA ARG A 423 29.24 -17.87 -4.91
C ARG A 423 29.08 -17.22 -6.29
N LEU A 424 28.28 -16.15 -6.38
CA LEU A 424 28.09 -15.38 -7.61
C LEU A 424 29.11 -14.24 -7.82
N GLN A 425 30.07 -14.06 -6.89
CA GLN A 425 31.05 -12.97 -6.91
C GLN A 425 30.40 -11.57 -6.99
N LEU A 426 29.29 -11.38 -6.27
CA LEU A 426 28.55 -10.13 -6.21
C LEU A 426 29.01 -9.29 -5.01
N ASN A 427 29.05 -7.96 -5.19
CA ASN A 427 29.37 -7.05 -4.11
C ASN A 427 28.19 -6.85 -3.13
N ASN A 428 28.45 -6.20 -1.99
CA ASN A 428 27.46 -5.99 -0.92
C ASN A 428 26.24 -5.15 -1.32
N ASN A 429 26.31 -4.36 -2.41
CA ASN A 429 25.14 -3.59 -2.87
C ASN A 429 24.00 -4.52 -3.32
N TRP A 430 24.32 -5.74 -3.77
CA TRP A 430 23.30 -6.71 -4.18
C TRP A 430 22.33 -7.09 -3.07
N SER A 431 22.83 -7.44 -1.87
CA SER A 431 21.99 -7.77 -0.71
C SER A 431 21.43 -6.50 -0.06
N LYS A 432 22.26 -5.47 0.12
CA LYS A 432 21.88 -4.19 0.74
C LYS A 432 20.64 -3.56 0.11
N TYR A 433 20.62 -3.46 -1.23
CA TYR A 433 19.53 -2.87 -2.01
C TYR A 433 18.48 -3.89 -2.47
N CYS A 434 18.57 -5.13 -1.97
CA CYS A 434 17.66 -6.24 -2.27
C CYS A 434 17.47 -6.46 -3.78
N LEU A 435 18.57 -6.50 -4.54
CA LEU A 435 18.53 -6.73 -5.99
C LEU A 435 18.20 -8.18 -6.33
N TRP A 436 18.39 -9.12 -5.40
CA TRP A 436 17.93 -10.52 -5.48
C TRP A 436 16.43 -10.67 -5.77
N ARG A 437 15.63 -9.62 -5.53
CA ARG A 437 14.20 -9.56 -5.88
C ARG A 437 13.93 -9.66 -7.38
N TRP A 438 14.95 -9.57 -8.23
CA TRP A 438 14.86 -9.78 -9.67
C TRP A 438 15.97 -10.73 -10.13
N LYS A 439 15.58 -11.94 -10.55
CA LYS A 439 16.52 -12.91 -11.08
C LYS A 439 17.07 -12.46 -12.43
N GLY A 440 16.18 -12.07 -13.34
CA GLY A 440 16.51 -11.61 -14.69
C GLY A 440 16.64 -10.09 -14.81
N LEU A 441 16.65 -9.63 -16.07
CA LEU A 441 16.69 -8.23 -16.42
C LEU A 441 15.29 -7.59 -16.32
N ALA A 442 15.13 -6.65 -15.40
CA ALA A 442 13.88 -5.91 -15.20
C ALA A 442 14.09 -4.40 -15.26
N VAL A 443 13.09 -3.65 -15.76
CA VAL A 443 13.15 -2.18 -15.87
C VAL A 443 13.45 -1.54 -14.51
N LYS A 444 12.70 -1.91 -13.45
CA LYS A 444 12.92 -1.39 -12.10
C LYS A 444 14.29 -1.75 -11.52
N LYS A 445 14.83 -2.94 -11.86
CA LYS A 445 16.20 -3.34 -11.48
C LYS A 445 17.22 -2.40 -12.13
N ARG A 446 17.08 -2.15 -13.43
CA ARG A 446 17.94 -1.21 -14.18
C ARG A 446 17.89 0.19 -13.59
N GLU A 447 16.70 0.71 -13.33
CA GLU A 447 16.52 2.04 -12.73
C GLU A 447 17.15 2.15 -11.35
N LEU A 448 17.02 1.10 -10.53
CA LEU A 448 17.64 1.05 -9.21
C LEU A 448 19.18 0.98 -9.30
N CYS A 449 19.74 0.11 -10.16
CA CYS A 449 21.19 0.05 -10.41
C CYS A 449 21.75 1.41 -10.89
N LYS A 450 21.04 2.09 -11.81
CA LYS A 450 21.39 3.45 -12.24
C LYS A 450 21.37 4.44 -11.09
N ALA A 451 20.35 4.39 -10.24
CA ALA A 451 20.21 5.29 -9.09
C ALA A 451 21.32 5.08 -8.04
N ILE A 452 21.74 3.83 -7.83
CA ILE A 452 22.84 3.47 -6.92
C ILE A 452 24.22 3.82 -7.52
N GLY A 453 24.31 3.95 -8.86
CA GLY A 453 25.58 4.16 -9.56
C GLY A 453 26.37 2.87 -9.82
N ASP A 454 25.72 1.71 -9.75
CA ASP A 454 26.35 0.40 -9.90
C ASP A 454 25.62 -0.45 -10.96
N MET A 455 25.98 -0.23 -12.22
CA MET A 455 25.41 -0.97 -13.35
C MET A 455 25.96 -2.40 -13.48
N SER A 456 27.04 -2.75 -12.78
CA SER A 456 27.60 -4.12 -12.80
C SER A 456 26.62 -5.16 -12.24
N LEU A 457 25.68 -4.71 -11.39
CA LEU A 457 24.64 -5.54 -10.79
C LEU A 457 23.39 -5.71 -11.68
N TYR A 458 23.32 -5.03 -12.83
CA TYR A 458 22.25 -5.21 -13.81
C TYR A 458 22.54 -6.40 -14.74
N ILE A 459 22.60 -7.59 -14.15
CA ILE A 459 22.85 -8.86 -14.84
C ILE A 459 21.74 -9.86 -14.54
N GLU A 460 21.71 -11.00 -15.23
CA GLU A 460 20.91 -12.14 -14.80
C GLU A 460 21.67 -12.96 -13.77
N TYR A 461 20.99 -13.39 -12.72
CA TYR A 461 21.58 -14.23 -11.68
C TYR A 461 21.36 -15.70 -12.02
N ASP A 462 22.45 -16.39 -12.38
CA ASP A 462 22.44 -17.83 -12.63
C ASP A 462 22.52 -18.59 -11.31
N TYR A 463 21.35 -18.86 -10.73
CA TYR A 463 21.28 -19.61 -9.48
C TYR A 463 21.70 -21.08 -9.61
N ASN A 464 21.95 -21.62 -10.80
CA ASN A 464 22.53 -22.97 -10.91
C ASN A 464 23.96 -23.02 -10.34
N LYS A 465 24.68 -21.89 -10.36
CA LYS A 465 26.02 -21.74 -9.77
C LYS A 465 26.02 -21.69 -8.24
N VAL A 466 24.85 -21.55 -7.62
CA VAL A 466 24.72 -21.47 -6.15
C VAL A 466 24.08 -22.71 -5.54
N LEU A 467 23.71 -23.70 -6.34
CA LEU A 467 23.13 -24.95 -5.85
C LEU A 467 24.20 -25.76 -5.12
N VAL A 468 23.80 -26.41 -4.02
CA VAL A 468 24.62 -27.40 -3.30
C VAL A 468 24.21 -28.79 -3.75
#